data_AF-A0A4R1BIL6-F1
#
_entry.id   AF-A0A4R1BIL6-F1
#
_cell.length_a   1.000
_cell.length_b   1.000
_cell.length_c   1.000
_cell.angle_alpha   90.00
_cell.angle_beta   90.00
_cell.angle_gamma   90.00
#
_symmetry.space_group_name_H-M   'P 1'
#
loop_
_entity.id
_entity.type
_entity.pdbx_description
1 polymer ?
#
loop_
_entity_poly.entity_id
_entity_poly.type
_entity_poly.pdbx_seq_one_letter_code
_entity_poly.pdbx_strand_id
1 'polypeptide(L)'
;MRKQFVVVGVLAGLSCLGVAEAADNMEGLARTCFNCHGTGGVSAGTSMPSIAGLPEAYLKSVMLEWKRGERASANMTRLVKGYTDDEIAGLAAYFAKQPWTPVPQPAAKAVLAKGRKATERCESCHGATGGQPDEDDVPKLNGQWAKYLELELAKYRDDSFQMTHKRMIRNARKMGAGDVEAAAGFYGAQGK
;
A
#
# COMPACT_ATOMS: atom_id res chain seq x y z
N MET A 1 60.00 -34.60 -46.04
CA MET A 1 58.63 -35.14 -45.85
C MET A 1 58.35 -35.32 -44.37
N ARG A 2 57.62 -34.40 -43.73
CA ARG A 2 56.85 -34.64 -42.50
C ARG A 2 55.81 -33.53 -42.40
N LYS A 3 54.54 -33.95 -42.33
CA LYS A 3 53.34 -33.16 -42.59
C LYS A 3 53.04 -32.18 -41.45
N GLN A 4 52.61 -30.98 -41.85
CA GLN A 4 52.01 -29.96 -41.00
C GLN A 4 50.68 -30.47 -40.41
N PHE A 5 50.43 -30.19 -39.13
CA PHE A 5 49.07 -30.07 -38.59
C PHE A 5 49.04 -28.84 -37.69
N VAL A 6 48.49 -27.76 -38.25
CA VAL A 6 48.07 -26.57 -37.51
C VAL A 6 46.69 -26.89 -36.95
N VAL A 7 46.55 -26.97 -35.64
CA VAL A 7 45.26 -27.03 -34.95
C VAL A 7 45.00 -25.64 -34.37
N VAL A 8 44.17 -24.85 -35.07
CA VAL A 8 43.59 -23.61 -34.55
C VAL A 8 42.43 -24.00 -33.64
N GLY A 9 42.66 -24.02 -32.33
CA GLY A 9 41.61 -24.13 -31.32
C GLY A 9 40.99 -22.75 -31.07
N VAL A 10 39.80 -22.52 -31.62
CA VAL A 10 39.00 -21.33 -31.33
C VAL A 10 38.42 -21.46 -29.92
N LEU A 11 39.01 -20.74 -28.97
CA LEU A 11 38.43 -20.45 -27.65
C LEU A 11 37.36 -19.36 -27.82
N ALA A 12 36.11 -19.76 -28.08
CA ALA A 12 34.97 -18.87 -28.02
C ALA A 12 34.51 -18.75 -26.56
N GLY A 13 35.09 -17.79 -25.85
CA GLY A 13 34.50 -17.25 -24.63
C GLY A 13 33.33 -16.33 -24.99
N LEU A 14 32.16 -16.58 -24.42
CA LEU A 14 31.16 -15.53 -24.23
C LEU A 14 30.51 -15.74 -22.86
N SER A 15 31.10 -15.09 -21.88
CA SER A 15 30.56 -14.89 -20.54
C SER A 15 29.24 -14.13 -20.67
N CYS A 16 28.12 -14.81 -20.42
CA CYS A 16 26.87 -14.13 -20.09
C CYS A 16 27.00 -13.57 -18.66
N LEU A 17 27.59 -12.39 -18.54
CA LEU A 17 27.62 -11.62 -17.30
C LEU A 17 26.27 -10.93 -17.10
N GLY A 18 25.56 -11.35 -16.05
CA GLY A 18 24.93 -10.45 -15.08
C GLY A 18 23.75 -9.57 -15.52
N VAL A 19 22.64 -10.14 -15.96
CA VAL A 19 21.36 -9.40 -16.10
C VAL A 19 20.22 -9.95 -15.23
N ALA A 20 20.48 -10.89 -14.31
CA ALA A 20 19.43 -11.46 -13.45
C ALA A 20 19.38 -10.88 -12.03
N GLU A 21 20.45 -10.26 -11.52
CA GLU A 21 20.58 -9.99 -10.07
C GLU A 21 19.77 -8.79 -9.56
N ALA A 22 19.28 -7.91 -10.43
CA ALA A 22 18.47 -6.75 -10.02
C ALA A 22 17.00 -7.11 -9.71
N ALA A 23 16.51 -8.24 -10.23
CA ALA A 23 15.17 -8.76 -9.90
C ALA A 23 15.15 -9.64 -8.64
N ASP A 24 16.32 -10.01 -8.10
CA ASP A 24 16.47 -11.18 -7.21
C ASP A 24 16.39 -10.91 -5.70
N ASN A 25 16.21 -9.65 -5.25
CA ASN A 25 16.06 -9.38 -3.80
C ASN A 25 14.91 -8.42 -3.47
N MET A 26 13.68 -8.82 -3.80
CA MET A 26 12.48 -8.05 -3.46
C MET A 26 12.33 -7.83 -1.94
N GLU A 27 12.79 -8.78 -1.12
CA GLU A 27 12.81 -8.61 0.34
C GLU A 27 13.77 -7.49 0.77
N GLY A 28 14.97 -7.43 0.19
CA GLY A 28 15.93 -6.35 0.43
C GLY A 28 15.39 -4.99 0.02
N LEU A 29 14.68 -4.93 -1.11
CA LEU A 29 13.99 -3.71 -1.53
C LEU A 29 12.87 -3.33 -0.56
N ALA A 30 12.03 -4.27 -0.15
CA ALA A 30 10.92 -4.06 0.78
C ALA A 30 11.40 -3.59 2.17
N ARG A 31 12.57 -4.03 2.62
CA ARG A 31 13.18 -3.56 3.88
C ARG A 31 13.40 -2.05 3.92
N THR A 32 13.57 -1.39 2.76
CA THR A 32 13.69 0.08 2.71
C THR A 32 12.41 0.78 3.17
N CYS A 33 11.25 0.13 3.04
CA CYS A 33 9.96 0.66 3.47
C CYS A 33 9.75 0.57 4.98
N PHE A 34 10.46 -0.32 5.67
CA PHE A 34 10.23 -0.63 7.09
C PHE A 34 10.57 0.52 8.02
N ASN A 35 11.47 1.41 7.60
CA ASN A 35 11.85 2.60 8.37
C ASN A 35 10.65 3.52 8.67
N CYS A 36 9.63 3.49 7.80
CA CYS A 36 8.39 4.22 8.03
C CYS A 36 7.26 3.25 8.39
N HIS A 37 7.05 2.22 7.58
CA HIS A 37 5.88 1.33 7.71
C HIS A 37 6.06 0.20 8.73
N GLY A 38 7.17 0.18 9.46
CA GLY A 38 7.51 -0.84 10.45
C GLY A 38 7.98 -2.16 9.83
N THR A 39 8.55 -3.02 10.67
CA THR A 39 9.07 -4.33 10.24
C THR A 39 7.96 -5.17 9.61
N GLY A 40 8.24 -5.71 8.41
CA GLY A 40 7.25 -6.48 7.66
C GLY A 40 6.09 -5.65 7.11
N GLY A 41 6.12 -4.31 7.23
CA GLY A 41 5.04 -3.41 6.84
C GLY A 41 3.93 -3.26 7.89
N VAL A 42 4.16 -3.68 9.14
CA VAL A 42 3.25 -3.44 10.27
C VAL A 42 3.75 -2.22 11.05
N SER A 43 3.05 -1.10 10.89
CA SER A 43 3.49 0.18 11.45
C SER A 43 3.30 0.21 12.97
N ALA A 44 4.30 0.73 13.68
CA ALA A 44 4.24 1.01 15.12
C ALA A 44 3.89 2.48 15.44
N GLY A 45 3.73 3.33 14.43
CA GLY A 45 3.58 4.78 14.58
C GLY A 45 2.14 5.24 14.44
N THR A 46 1.77 6.32 15.14
CA THR A 46 0.37 6.80 15.27
C THR A 46 -0.33 7.21 13.96
N SER A 47 0.42 7.52 12.90
CA SER A 47 -0.13 8.05 11.63
C SER A 47 0.49 7.44 10.37
N MET A 48 1.57 6.66 10.49
CA MET A 48 2.14 5.97 9.34
C MET A 48 1.36 4.68 9.12
N PRO A 49 0.85 4.39 7.91
CA PRO A 49 -0.03 3.24 7.73
C PRO A 49 0.72 1.92 7.79
N SER A 50 0.06 0.89 8.29
CA SER A 50 0.44 -0.49 7.99
C SER A 50 0.11 -0.82 6.53
N ILE A 51 1.02 -1.48 5.84
CA ILE A 51 0.90 -1.86 4.42
C ILE A 51 0.91 -3.38 4.20
N ALA A 52 1.35 -4.13 5.22
CA ALA A 52 1.38 -5.59 5.22
C ALA A 52 -0.03 -6.18 5.05
N GLY A 53 -0.24 -7.09 4.11
CA GLY A 53 -1.49 -7.82 3.92
C GLY A 53 -2.64 -7.01 3.35
N LEU A 54 -2.36 -5.80 2.83
CA LEU A 54 -3.27 -5.09 1.93
C LEU A 54 -3.33 -5.79 0.57
N PRO A 55 -4.45 -5.70 -0.15
CA PRO A 55 -4.56 -6.35 -1.46
C PRO A 55 -3.50 -5.88 -2.46
N GLU A 56 -3.00 -6.81 -3.27
CA GLU A 56 -1.93 -6.54 -4.24
C GLU A 56 -2.34 -5.49 -5.27
N ALA A 57 -3.55 -5.60 -5.84
CA ALA A 57 -4.03 -4.66 -6.84
C ALA A 57 -4.22 -3.26 -6.24
N TYR A 58 -4.69 -3.16 -4.99
CA TYR A 58 -4.71 -1.90 -4.26
C TYR A 58 -3.30 -1.30 -4.10
N LEU A 59 -2.34 -2.07 -3.57
CA LEU A 59 -0.97 -1.58 -3.34
C LEU A 59 -0.30 -1.13 -4.64
N LYS A 60 -0.42 -1.93 -5.71
CA LYS A 60 0.12 -1.60 -7.02
C LYS A 60 -0.51 -0.33 -7.58
N SER A 61 -1.84 -0.20 -7.50
CA SER A 61 -2.53 0.97 -8.03
C SER A 61 -2.09 2.26 -7.33
N VAL A 62 -2.10 2.30 -5.99
CA VAL A 62 -1.72 3.52 -5.24
C VAL A 62 -0.26 3.92 -5.47
N MET A 63 0.66 2.95 -5.58
CA MET A 63 2.07 3.24 -5.88
C MET A 63 2.25 3.81 -7.29
N LEU A 64 1.56 3.26 -8.28
CA LEU A 64 1.60 3.80 -9.65
C LEU A 64 0.93 5.17 -9.75
N GLU A 65 -0.16 5.41 -9.03
CA GLU A 65 -0.81 6.72 -8.94
C GLU A 65 0.15 7.78 -8.34
N TRP A 66 0.88 7.43 -7.27
CA TRP A 66 1.90 8.31 -6.72
C TRP A 66 3.05 8.55 -7.69
N LYS A 67 3.48 7.52 -8.43
CA LYS A 67 4.57 7.66 -9.42
C LYS A 67 4.17 8.62 -10.54
N ARG A 68 2.94 8.53 -11.03
CA ARG A 68 2.37 9.43 -12.04
C ARG A 68 1.96 10.81 -11.49
N GLY A 69 1.96 10.98 -10.17
CA GLY A 69 1.54 12.23 -9.52
C GLY A 69 0.02 12.44 -9.54
N GLU A 70 -0.77 11.39 -9.73
CA GLU A 70 -2.24 11.44 -9.79
C GLU A 70 -2.89 11.38 -8.40
N ARG A 71 -2.13 10.91 -7.41
CA ARG A 71 -2.54 10.83 -6.01
C ARG A 71 -1.64 11.69 -5.14
N ALA A 72 -2.24 12.44 -4.24
CA ALA A 72 -1.53 13.27 -3.29
C ALA A 72 -0.94 12.44 -2.14
N SER A 73 0.31 12.73 -1.79
CA SER A 73 0.97 12.24 -0.59
C SER A 73 2.00 13.24 -0.10
N ALA A 74 2.31 13.20 1.21
CA ALA A 74 3.35 14.04 1.77
C ALA A 74 4.75 13.63 1.25
N ASN A 75 5.02 12.32 1.21
CA ASN A 75 6.35 11.76 0.92
C ASN A 75 6.35 10.71 -0.20
N MET A 76 5.30 9.89 -0.31
CA MET A 76 5.33 8.71 -1.18
C MET A 76 5.55 9.05 -2.66
N THR A 77 4.96 10.13 -3.18
CA THR A 77 5.14 10.62 -4.56
C THR A 77 6.61 10.85 -4.91
N ARG A 78 7.43 11.31 -3.94
CA ARG A 78 8.87 11.48 -4.16
C ARG A 78 9.63 10.16 -4.08
N LEU A 79 9.23 9.28 -3.17
CA LEU A 79 9.87 7.98 -2.96
C LEU A 79 9.62 7.02 -4.13
N VAL A 80 8.35 6.80 -4.50
CA VAL A 80 7.99 5.79 -5.52
C VAL A 80 8.49 6.12 -6.92
N LYS A 81 8.84 7.38 -7.20
CA LYS A 81 9.44 7.79 -8.47
C LYS A 81 10.83 7.19 -8.71
N GLY A 82 11.52 6.79 -7.64
CA GLY A 82 12.82 6.12 -7.71
C GLY A 82 12.75 4.64 -8.11
N TYR A 83 11.54 4.04 -8.16
CA TYR A 83 11.35 2.63 -8.48
C TYR A 83 10.78 2.47 -9.89
N THR A 84 11.18 1.39 -10.55
CA THR A 84 10.61 0.92 -11.82
C THR A 84 9.20 0.36 -11.62
N ASP A 85 8.46 0.17 -12.71
CA ASP A 85 7.10 -0.39 -12.63
C ASP A 85 7.13 -1.87 -12.20
N ASP A 86 8.19 -2.60 -12.58
CA ASP A 86 8.42 -3.99 -12.15
C ASP A 86 8.76 -4.08 -10.66
N GLU A 87 9.58 -3.17 -10.14
CA GLU A 87 9.84 -3.07 -8.70
C GLU A 87 8.58 -2.71 -7.92
N ILE A 88 7.74 -1.79 -8.42
CA ILE A 88 6.45 -1.47 -7.81
C ILE A 88 5.53 -2.70 -7.79
N ALA A 89 5.46 -3.45 -8.88
CA ALA A 89 4.67 -4.68 -8.93
C ALA A 89 5.21 -5.72 -7.94
N GLY A 90 6.53 -5.88 -7.85
CA GLY A 90 7.17 -6.78 -6.90
C GLY A 90 6.94 -6.39 -5.44
N LEU A 91 7.02 -5.10 -5.11
CA LEU A 91 6.75 -4.57 -3.77
C LEU A 91 5.28 -4.79 -3.39
N ALA A 92 4.35 -4.55 -4.31
CA ALA A 92 2.92 -4.80 -4.10
C ALA A 92 2.67 -6.28 -3.78
N ALA A 93 3.22 -7.18 -4.58
CA ALA A 93 3.11 -8.62 -4.38
C ALA A 93 3.79 -9.08 -3.08
N TYR A 94 4.93 -8.50 -2.71
CA TYR A 94 5.63 -8.80 -1.46
C TYR A 94 4.78 -8.43 -0.24
N PHE A 95 4.26 -7.20 -0.18
CA PHE A 95 3.48 -6.73 0.96
C PHE A 95 2.11 -7.41 1.05
N ALA A 96 1.48 -7.73 -0.08
CA ALA A 96 0.20 -8.46 -0.09
C ALA A 96 0.29 -9.86 0.51
N LYS A 97 1.46 -10.52 0.40
CA LYS A 97 1.72 -11.83 1.01
C LYS A 97 2.01 -11.77 2.51
N GLN A 98 2.27 -10.58 3.06
CA GLN A 98 2.47 -10.43 4.50
C GLN A 98 1.13 -10.57 5.24
N PRO A 99 1.12 -11.03 6.50
CA PRO A 99 -0.11 -11.10 7.26
C PRO A 99 -0.67 -9.70 7.57
N TRP A 100 -1.95 -9.48 7.29
CA TRP A 100 -2.66 -8.31 7.80
C TRP A 100 -2.77 -8.42 9.32
N THR A 101 -2.17 -7.47 10.03
CA THR A 101 -2.18 -7.43 11.50
C THR A 101 -2.89 -6.14 11.95
N PRO A 102 -4.20 -6.19 12.23
CA PRO A 102 -4.92 -5.06 12.81
C PRO A 102 -4.27 -4.63 14.12
N VAL A 103 -4.15 -3.32 14.34
CA VAL A 103 -3.72 -2.73 15.62
C VAL A 103 -4.88 -1.92 16.20
N PRO A 104 -5.78 -2.54 17.00
CA PRO A 104 -6.92 -1.86 17.59
C PRO A 104 -6.47 -0.72 18.50
N GLN A 105 -6.94 0.49 18.20
CA GLN A 105 -6.70 1.68 19.00
C GLN A 105 -7.87 1.92 19.98
N PRO A 106 -7.61 2.42 21.20
CA PRO A 106 -8.68 2.79 22.11
C PRO A 106 -9.58 3.87 21.51
N ALA A 107 -10.89 3.68 21.59
CA ALA A 107 -11.88 4.66 21.17
C ALA A 107 -13.04 4.72 22.18
N ALA A 108 -13.54 5.93 22.44
CA ALA A 108 -14.70 6.11 23.32
C ALA A 108 -15.96 5.47 22.72
N LYS A 109 -16.87 4.97 23.56
CA LYS A 109 -18.14 4.36 23.10
C LYS A 109 -18.94 5.26 22.16
N ALA A 110 -18.96 6.57 22.43
CA ALA A 110 -19.63 7.55 21.58
C ALA A 110 -19.00 7.65 20.17
N VAL A 111 -17.67 7.57 20.07
CA VAL A 111 -16.94 7.54 18.79
C VAL A 111 -17.30 6.27 18.01
N LEU A 112 -17.31 5.11 18.67
CA LEU A 112 -17.69 3.85 18.03
C LEU A 112 -19.13 3.86 17.50
N ALA A 113 -20.08 4.37 18.28
CA ALA A 113 -21.48 4.45 17.88
C ALA A 113 -21.69 5.42 16.71
N LYS A 114 -21.09 6.61 16.78
CA LYS A 114 -21.16 7.60 15.71
C LYS A 114 -20.46 7.11 14.45
N GLY A 115 -19.28 6.51 14.59
CA GLY A 115 -18.49 6.01 13.48
C GLY A 115 -19.21 4.91 12.71
N ARG A 116 -19.79 3.92 13.41
CA ARG A 116 -20.64 2.89 12.79
C ARG A 116 -21.72 3.50 11.90
N LYS A 117 -22.48 4.46 12.43
CA LYS A 117 -23.53 5.16 11.67
C LYS A 117 -22.96 5.95 10.49
N ALA A 118 -21.81 6.60 10.66
CA ALA A 118 -21.14 7.35 9.60
C ALA A 118 -20.61 6.47 8.47
N THR A 119 -20.34 5.19 8.75
CA THR A 119 -19.72 4.22 7.84
C THR A 119 -20.68 3.20 7.23
N GLU A 120 -21.99 3.27 7.49
CA GLU A 120 -22.99 2.35 6.90
C GLU A 120 -22.85 2.25 5.37
N ARG A 121 -22.59 3.38 4.71
CA ARG A 121 -22.39 3.44 3.24
C ARG A 121 -21.07 2.84 2.75
N CYS A 122 -20.15 2.54 3.66
CA CYS A 122 -18.81 2.05 3.37
C CYS A 122 -18.74 0.51 3.49
N GLU A 123 -19.67 -0.09 4.24
CA GLU A 123 -19.69 -1.52 4.53
C GLU A 123 -19.82 -2.38 3.28
N SER A 124 -20.52 -1.90 2.25
CA SER A 124 -20.71 -2.65 1.01
C SER A 124 -19.39 -3.00 0.32
N CYS A 125 -18.35 -2.17 0.52
CA CYS A 125 -17.05 -2.39 -0.10
C CYS A 125 -15.96 -2.75 0.90
N HIS A 126 -15.89 -2.08 2.04
CA HIS A 126 -14.82 -2.33 3.02
C HIS A 126 -15.17 -3.44 4.03
N GLY A 127 -16.41 -3.92 4.04
CA GLY A 127 -16.94 -4.81 5.06
C GLY A 127 -17.40 -4.08 6.33
N ALA A 128 -18.21 -4.76 7.14
CA ALA A 128 -18.85 -4.18 8.33
C ALA A 128 -17.86 -3.60 9.35
N THR A 129 -16.68 -4.22 9.47
CA THR A 129 -15.61 -3.76 10.36
C THR A 129 -14.41 -3.20 9.60
N GLY A 130 -14.43 -3.19 8.26
CA GLY A 130 -13.29 -2.77 7.45
C GLY A 130 -12.29 -3.89 7.13
N GLY A 131 -12.53 -5.14 7.54
CA GLY A 131 -11.57 -6.24 7.39
C GLY A 131 -11.84 -7.19 6.21
N GLN A 132 -12.98 -7.04 5.53
CA GLN A 132 -13.46 -7.95 4.49
C GLN A 132 -13.80 -7.13 3.23
N PRO A 133 -12.78 -6.72 2.44
CA PRO A 133 -13.03 -6.04 1.19
C PRO A 133 -13.81 -6.95 0.22
N ASP A 134 -14.71 -6.37 -0.58
CA ASP A 134 -15.51 -7.07 -1.59
C ASP A 134 -14.71 -7.37 -2.87
N GLU A 135 -13.67 -6.58 -3.16
CA GLU A 135 -12.83 -6.66 -4.35
C GLU A 135 -11.33 -6.48 -4.03
N ASP A 136 -10.45 -6.96 -4.91
CA ASP A 136 -8.99 -6.93 -4.73
C ASP A 136 -8.35 -5.53 -4.82
N ASP A 137 -9.09 -4.51 -5.25
CA ASP A 137 -8.64 -3.11 -5.26
C ASP A 137 -9.16 -2.31 -4.05
N VAL A 138 -9.90 -2.94 -3.14
CA VAL A 138 -10.45 -2.30 -1.94
C VAL A 138 -9.58 -2.60 -0.72
N PRO A 139 -9.02 -1.58 -0.03
CA PRO A 139 -8.14 -1.82 1.10
C PRO A 139 -8.89 -2.23 2.36
N LYS A 140 -8.20 -3.02 3.20
CA LYS A 140 -8.57 -3.24 4.60
C LYS A 140 -8.36 -1.96 5.41
N LEU A 141 -9.30 -1.69 6.30
CA LEU A 141 -9.34 -0.51 7.18
C LEU A 141 -9.26 -0.89 8.67
N ASN A 142 -9.66 -2.11 9.05
CA ASN A 142 -9.78 -2.52 10.45
C ASN A 142 -8.42 -2.51 11.17
N GLY A 143 -8.30 -1.72 12.23
CA GLY A 143 -7.05 -1.61 13.00
C GLY A 143 -5.92 -0.92 12.25
N GLN A 144 -6.22 -0.26 11.12
CA GLN A 144 -5.31 0.74 10.55
C GLN A 144 -5.28 1.97 11.47
N TRP A 145 -4.17 2.70 11.47
CA TRP A 145 -4.01 3.90 12.29
C TRP A 145 -5.14 4.91 12.05
N ALA A 146 -5.90 5.24 13.09
CA ALA A 146 -7.06 6.11 12.98
C ALA A 146 -6.65 7.48 12.44
N LYS A 147 -5.50 8.01 12.88
CA LYS A 147 -4.99 9.27 12.34
C LYS A 147 -4.69 9.21 10.84
N TYR A 148 -4.16 8.08 10.36
CA TYR A 148 -3.95 7.88 8.92
C TYR A 148 -5.29 7.88 8.16
N LEU A 149 -6.27 7.12 8.65
CA LEU A 149 -7.60 7.05 8.02
C LEU A 149 -8.30 8.40 7.98
N GLU A 150 -8.22 9.18 9.06
CA GLU A 150 -8.75 10.54 9.17
C GLU A 150 -8.13 11.45 8.08
N LEU A 151 -6.79 11.41 7.95
CA LEU A 151 -6.08 12.22 6.96
C LEU A 151 -6.37 11.80 5.52
N GLU A 152 -6.46 10.49 5.23
CA GLU A 152 -6.85 10.02 3.90
C GLU A 152 -8.29 10.42 3.54
N LEU A 153 -9.24 10.27 4.48
CA LEU A 153 -10.62 10.71 4.29
C LEU A 153 -10.71 12.22 4.09
N ALA A 154 -9.91 13.01 4.81
CA ALA A 154 -9.83 14.46 4.62
C ALA A 154 -9.37 14.81 3.20
N LYS A 155 -8.33 14.13 2.68
CA LYS A 155 -7.88 14.35 1.29
C LYS A 155 -8.95 14.00 0.26
N TYR A 156 -9.72 12.92 0.45
CA TYR A 156 -10.83 12.59 -0.47
C TYR A 156 -11.96 13.63 -0.46
N ARG A 157 -12.05 14.46 0.57
CA ARG A 157 -13.08 15.51 0.72
C ARG A 157 -12.64 16.85 0.17
N ASP A 158 -11.35 17.09 0.09
CA ASP A 158 -10.77 18.39 -0.22
C ASP A 158 -10.28 18.41 -1.68
N ASP A 159 -10.90 19.28 -2.47
CA ASP A 159 -10.70 19.39 -3.91
C ASP A 159 -9.31 19.95 -4.27
N SER A 160 -8.57 20.47 -3.28
CA SER A 160 -7.16 20.85 -3.46
C SER A 160 -6.21 19.64 -3.52
N PHE A 161 -6.65 18.46 -3.06
CA PHE A 161 -5.85 17.24 -3.15
C PHE A 161 -6.26 16.40 -4.37
N GLN A 162 -5.26 16.02 -5.17
CA GLN A 162 -5.46 15.07 -6.25
C GLN A 162 -5.70 13.68 -5.67
N MET A 163 -6.89 13.14 -5.90
CA MET A 163 -7.28 11.78 -5.53
C MET A 163 -7.99 11.13 -6.73
N THR A 164 -7.75 9.84 -6.95
CA THR A 164 -8.18 9.12 -8.17
C THR A 164 -9.49 8.36 -7.99
N HIS A 165 -9.74 7.83 -6.79
CA HIS A 165 -10.83 6.89 -6.56
C HIS A 165 -12.20 7.57 -6.42
N LYS A 166 -12.92 7.68 -7.55
CA LYS A 166 -14.19 8.43 -7.68
C LYS A 166 -15.29 8.00 -6.68
N ARG A 167 -15.41 6.70 -6.37
CA ARG A 167 -16.40 6.23 -5.38
C ARG A 167 -16.07 6.74 -3.98
N MET A 168 -14.80 6.71 -3.60
CA MET A 168 -14.35 7.21 -2.30
C MET A 168 -14.50 8.73 -2.19
N ILE A 169 -14.16 9.49 -3.24
CA ILE A 169 -14.40 10.94 -3.29
C ILE A 169 -15.89 11.25 -3.03
N ARG A 170 -16.79 10.61 -3.79
CA ARG A 170 -18.24 10.84 -3.64
C ARG A 170 -18.76 10.47 -2.25
N ASN A 171 -18.30 9.37 -1.66
CA ASN A 171 -18.76 8.93 -0.34
C ASN A 171 -18.16 9.79 0.79
N ALA A 172 -16.87 10.12 0.70
CA ALA A 172 -16.19 10.94 1.70
C ALA A 172 -16.76 12.36 1.74
N ARG A 173 -17.06 12.99 0.59
CA ARG A 173 -17.67 14.33 0.52
C ARG A 173 -19.05 14.43 1.17
N LYS A 174 -19.77 13.31 1.30
CA LYS A 174 -21.08 13.26 2.00
C LYS A 174 -20.98 13.22 3.52
N MET A 175 -19.78 13.09 4.08
CA MET A 175 -19.57 13.03 5.53
C MET A 175 -19.63 14.43 6.16
N GLY A 176 -20.12 14.55 7.39
CA GLY A 176 -19.89 15.76 8.19
C GLY A 176 -18.45 15.84 8.69
N ALA A 177 -17.99 17.02 9.15
CA ALA A 177 -16.64 17.17 9.69
C ALA A 177 -16.36 16.21 10.86
N GLY A 178 -17.31 16.08 11.80
CA GLY A 178 -17.20 15.14 12.92
C GLY A 178 -17.48 13.67 12.58
N ASP A 179 -17.87 13.35 11.34
CA ASP A 179 -18.07 11.97 10.90
C ASP A 179 -16.75 11.35 10.42
N VAL A 180 -15.81 12.17 9.93
CA VAL A 180 -14.50 11.72 9.45
C VAL A 180 -13.69 11.13 10.62
N GLU A 181 -13.57 11.90 11.70
CA GLU A 181 -12.89 11.46 12.92
C GLU A 181 -13.58 10.22 13.52
N ALA A 182 -14.92 10.21 13.52
CA ALA A 182 -15.68 9.09 14.06
C ALA A 182 -15.50 7.81 13.23
N ALA A 183 -15.51 7.90 11.91
CA ALA A 183 -15.27 6.77 11.01
C ALA A 183 -13.84 6.23 11.17
N ALA A 184 -12.86 7.13 11.23
CA ALA A 184 -11.46 6.78 11.46
C ALA A 184 -11.25 6.07 12.81
N GLY A 185 -11.84 6.61 13.89
CA GLY A 185 -11.81 6.01 15.22
C GLY A 185 -12.56 4.66 15.27
N PHE A 186 -13.67 4.53 14.55
CA PHE A 186 -14.41 3.27 14.46
C PHE A 186 -13.58 2.18 13.80
N TYR A 187 -13.06 2.39 12.59
CA TYR A 187 -12.25 1.39 11.89
C TYR A 187 -10.93 1.12 12.60
N GLY A 188 -10.27 2.16 13.13
CA GLY A 188 -9.02 2.01 13.88
C GLY A 188 -9.16 1.21 15.17
N ALA A 189 -10.36 1.10 15.74
CA ALA A 189 -10.64 0.29 16.93
C ALA A 189 -11.00 -1.17 16.61
N GLN A 190 -11.16 -1.55 15.33
CA GLN A 190 -11.54 -2.91 14.96
C GLN A 190 -10.33 -3.84 14.87
N GLY A 191 -10.41 -5.01 15.52
CA GLY A 191 -9.40 -6.06 15.43
C GLY A 191 -9.76 -7.24 14.52
N LYS A 192 -10.97 -7.24 13.96
CA LYS A 192 -11.52 -8.30 13.11
C LYS A 192 -12.35 -7.68 12.00
#